data_AF-A0AB38DUP7-F1
#
_entry.id   AF-A0AB38DUP7-F1
#
_cell.length_a   1.000
_cell.length_b   1.000
_cell.length_c   1.000
_cell.angle_alpha   90.00
_cell.angle_beta   90.00
_cell.angle_gamma   90.00
#
_symmetry.space_group_name_H-M   'P 1'
#
loop_
_entity.id
_entity.type
_entity.pdbx_description
1 polymer ?
#
loop_
_entity_poly.entity_id
_entity_poly.type
_entity_poly.pdbx_seq_one_letter_code
_entity_poly.pdbx_strand_id
1 'polypeptide(L)'
;MRYQGRLSDWNDHKGFGFVTPNGGGDRAFVHISAFAQQTRRPRDGEIITYAIERDAHKRLNATQVRWADRTTAARAEQRRSGLPRKTLAAVSMLALAAATLMHVIPMIVAL
;
A
#
# COMPACT_ATOMS: atom_id res chain seq x y z
N MET A 1 -4.14 2.68 -23.34
CA MET A 1 -4.60 3.12 -21.99
C MET A 1 -3.51 2.82 -20.97
N ARG A 2 -3.36 3.63 -19.92
CA ARG A 2 -2.38 3.37 -18.84
C ARG A 2 -3.09 2.90 -17.58
N TYR A 3 -2.45 1.97 -16.88
CA TYR A 3 -2.87 1.40 -15.61
C TYR A 3 -1.91 1.85 -14.51
N GLN A 4 -2.42 1.89 -13.29
CA GLN A 4 -1.61 2.09 -12.09
C GLN A 4 -1.72 0.84 -11.22
N GLY A 5 -0.61 0.42 -10.64
CA GLY A 5 -0.58 -0.78 -9.81
C GLY A 5 0.62 -0.84 -8.89
N ARG A 6 0.59 -1.83 -7.99
CA ARG A 6 1.66 -2.11 -7.02
C ARG A 6 2.56 -3.22 -7.52
N LEU A 7 3.86 -3.01 -7.47
CA LEU A 7 4.87 -4.03 -7.73
C LEU A 7 4.92 -5.03 -6.57
N SER A 8 5.03 -6.30 -6.91
CA SER A 8 5.14 -7.43 -5.98
C SER A 8 6.00 -8.53 -6.58
N ASP A 9 6.54 -9.39 -5.72
CA ASP A 9 7.40 -10.52 -6.09
C ASP A 9 8.61 -10.11 -6.95
N TRP A 10 9.20 -8.95 -6.68
CA TRP A 10 10.35 -8.43 -7.42
C TRP A 10 11.62 -9.21 -7.08
N ASN A 11 12.19 -9.86 -8.08
CA ASN A 11 13.50 -10.48 -8.01
C ASN A 11 14.54 -9.56 -8.64
N ASP A 12 15.33 -8.89 -7.80
CA ASP A 12 16.33 -7.92 -8.27
C ASP A 12 17.49 -8.56 -9.05
N HIS A 13 17.86 -9.80 -8.69
CA HIS A 13 18.91 -10.53 -9.38
C HIS A 13 18.49 -10.94 -10.80
N LYS A 14 17.23 -11.37 -10.97
CA LYS A 14 16.68 -11.74 -12.28
C LYS A 14 16.05 -10.58 -13.04
N GLY A 15 15.84 -9.43 -12.40
CA GLY A 15 15.30 -8.22 -13.03
C GLY A 15 13.83 -8.32 -13.44
N PHE A 16 13.01 -9.07 -12.71
CA PHE A 16 11.57 -9.16 -13.01
C PHE A 16 10.71 -9.27 -11.75
N GLY A 17 9.43 -9.01 -11.92
CA GLY A 17 8.40 -9.24 -10.90
C GLY A 17 7.01 -9.15 -11.51
N PHE A 18 6.03 -8.76 -10.70
CA PHE A 18 4.65 -8.61 -11.12
C PHE A 18 4.06 -7.29 -10.64
N VAL A 19 3.06 -6.78 -11.35
CA VAL A 19 2.27 -5.61 -10.95
C VAL A 19 0.82 -5.99 -10.82
N THR A 20 0.23 -5.67 -9.67
CA THR A 20 -1.20 -5.83 -9.41
C THR A 20 -1.92 -4.52 -9.69
N PRO A 21 -2.89 -4.47 -10.63
CA PRO A 21 -3.64 -3.25 -10.92
C PRO A 21 -4.43 -2.76 -9.70
N ASN A 22 -4.48 -1.44 -9.50
CA ASN A 22 -5.23 -0.84 -8.39
C ASN A 22 -6.75 -1.08 -8.46
N GLY A 23 -7.29 -1.29 -9.66
CA GLY A 23 -8.71 -1.60 -9.88
C GLY A 23 -9.07 -3.07 -9.71
N GLY A 24 -8.12 -3.91 -9.25
CA GLY A 24 -8.26 -5.36 -9.27
C GLY A 24 -8.04 -5.97 -10.65
N GLY A 25 -8.25 -7.29 -10.76
CA GLY A 25 -7.97 -8.07 -11.96
C GLY A 25 -6.61 -8.77 -11.92
N ASP A 26 -6.25 -9.38 -13.04
CA ASP A 26 -5.05 -10.21 -13.16
C ASP A 26 -3.77 -9.39 -13.06
N ARG A 27 -2.77 -9.95 -12.37
CA ARG A 27 -1.42 -9.37 -12.31
C ARG A 27 -0.74 -9.44 -13.68
N ALA A 28 0.03 -8.41 -13.99
CA ALA A 28 0.86 -8.37 -15.20
C ALA A 28 2.33 -8.62 -14.83
N PHE A 29 3.05 -9.35 -15.68
CA PHE A 29 4.48 -9.55 -15.58
C PHE A 29 5.22 -8.25 -15.90
N VAL A 30 6.28 -7.94 -15.15
CA VAL A 30 7.10 -6.74 -15.35
C VAL A 30 8.56 -7.15 -15.44
N HIS A 31 9.25 -6.70 -16.49
CA HIS A 31 10.70 -6.85 -16.64
C HIS A 31 11.42 -5.51 -16.45
N ILE A 32 12.66 -5.52 -15.95
CA ILE A 32 13.45 -4.29 -15.68
C ILE A 32 13.68 -3.45 -16.93
N SER A 33 13.71 -4.07 -18.11
CA SER A 33 13.83 -3.36 -19.39
C SER A 33 12.58 -2.54 -19.75
N ALA A 34 11.42 -2.83 -19.15
CA ALA A 34 10.20 -2.09 -19.42
C ALA A 34 10.18 -0.69 -18.76
N PHE A 35 11.10 -0.43 -17.83
CA PHE A 35 11.24 0.87 -17.17
C PHE A 35 11.98 1.85 -18.08
N ALA A 36 11.28 2.90 -18.52
CA ALA A 36 11.81 3.88 -19.47
C ALA A 36 13.01 4.69 -18.92
N GLN A 37 13.12 4.80 -17.59
CA GLN A 37 14.22 5.49 -16.91
C GLN A 37 14.67 4.65 -15.72
N GLN A 38 15.80 3.96 -15.89
CA GLN A 38 16.43 3.13 -14.85
C GLN A 38 17.27 3.99 -13.90
N THR A 39 16.70 5.09 -13.39
CA THR A 39 17.36 5.95 -12.40
C THR A 39 17.57 5.21 -11.08
N ARG A 40 16.76 4.16 -10.82
CA ARG A 40 16.85 3.30 -9.64
C ARG A 40 16.28 1.91 -9.92
N ARG A 41 16.66 0.94 -9.08
CA ARG A 41 16.12 -0.43 -9.10
C ARG A 41 14.71 -0.49 -8.49
N PRO A 42 13.78 -1.25 -9.09
CA PRO A 42 12.45 -1.46 -8.51
C PRO A 42 12.48 -2.23 -7.21
N ARG A 43 11.47 -2.00 -6.38
CA ARG A 43 11.27 -2.69 -5.10
C ARG A 43 9.82 -3.08 -4.92
N ASP A 44 9.59 -4.12 -4.14
CA ASP A 44 8.25 -4.52 -3.75
C ASP A 44 7.51 -3.40 -3.02
N GLY A 45 6.20 -3.33 -3.25
CA GLY A 45 5.33 -2.32 -2.67
C GLY A 45 5.30 -0.99 -3.42
N GLU A 46 6.22 -0.76 -4.36
CA GLU A 46 6.26 0.48 -5.13
C GLU A 46 5.09 0.59 -6.10
N ILE A 47 4.59 1.82 -6.28
CA ILE A 47 3.50 2.10 -7.21
C ILE A 47 4.09 2.57 -8.54
N ILE A 48 3.62 1.96 -9.62
CA ILE A 48 4.06 2.23 -10.98
C ILE A 48 2.86 2.45 -11.90
N THR A 49 3.11 3.15 -13.01
CA THR A 49 2.14 3.38 -14.08
C THR A 49 2.64 2.73 -15.36
N TYR A 50 1.82 1.89 -15.99
CA TYR A 50 2.23 1.01 -17.09
C TYR A 50 1.13 0.89 -18.15
N ALA A 51 1.48 0.41 -19.34
CA ALA A 51 0.52 -0.09 -20.33
C ALA A 51 0.43 -1.61 -20.21
N ILE A 52 -0.74 -2.17 -20.50
CA ILE A 52 -0.93 -3.63 -20.57
C ILE A 52 -0.85 -4.06 -22.02
N GLU A 53 -0.05 -5.08 -22.25
CA GLU A 53 0.04 -5.78 -23.54
C GLU A 53 -0.10 -7.29 -23.29
N ARG A 54 -0.69 -8.02 -24.24
CA ARG A 54 -0.77 -9.49 -24.19
C ARG A 54 0.27 -10.05 -25.13
N ASP A 55 1.13 -10.93 -24.63
CA ASP A 55 2.06 -11.66 -25.49
C ASP A 55 1.36 -12.77 -26.30
N ALA A 56 2.11 -13.42 -27.19
CA ALA A 56 1.65 -14.54 -28.01
C ALA A 56 1.10 -15.72 -27.18
N HIS A 57 1.45 -15.80 -25.90
CA HIS A 57 0.98 -16.82 -24.95
C HIS A 57 -0.18 -16.32 -24.08
N LYS A 58 -0.83 -15.21 -24.46
CA LYS A 58 -1.94 -14.55 -23.73
C LYS A 58 -1.58 -14.04 -22.33
N ARG A 59 -0.30 -13.99 -21.95
CA ARG A 59 0.12 -13.48 -20.66
C ARG A 59 0.13 -11.95 -20.68
N LEU A 60 -0.32 -11.36 -19.58
CA LEU A 60 -0.33 -9.91 -19.39
C LEU A 60 1.08 -9.42 -19.06
N ASN A 61 1.60 -8.51 -19.87
CA ASN A 61 2.89 -7.87 -19.68
C ASN A 61 2.69 -6.36 -19.47
N ALA A 62 3.40 -5.82 -18.49
CA ALA A 62 3.46 -4.39 -18.22
C ALA A 62 4.56 -3.77 -19.07
N THR A 63 4.19 -2.84 -19.95
CA THR A 63 5.11 -2.13 -20.84
C THR A 63 5.09 -0.63 -20.56
N GLN A 64 6.09 0.10 -21.06
CA GLN A 64 6.25 1.54 -20.88
C GLN A 64 6.12 2.00 -19.42
N VAL A 65 6.76 1.25 -18.52
CA VAL A 65 6.65 1.45 -17.07
C VAL A 65 7.29 2.79 -16.67
N ARG A 66 6.57 3.53 -15.84
CA ARG A 66 7.02 4.75 -15.19
C ARG A 66 6.74 4.69 -13.69
N TRP A 67 7.59 5.34 -12.90
CA TRP A 67 7.36 5.54 -11.48
C TRP A 67 6.09 6.38 -11.29
N ALA A 68 5.19 5.95 -10.41
CA ALA A 68 4.09 6.81 -10.03
C ALA A 68 4.64 7.96 -9.17
N ASP A 69 4.17 9.18 -9.41
CA ASP A 69 4.51 10.30 -8.54
C ASP A 69 4.17 9.96 -7.09
N ARG A 70 5.12 10.27 -6.19
CA ARG A 70 5.10 9.88 -4.77
C ARG A 70 3.78 10.24 -4.08
N THR A 71 3.12 11.30 -4.55
CA THR A 71 1.81 11.80 -4.08
C THR A 71 0.67 10.80 -4.27
N THR A 72 0.64 10.04 -5.37
CA THR A 72 -0.45 9.06 -5.62
C THR A 72 -0.20 7.72 -4.92
N ALA A 73 1.07 7.34 -4.77
CA ALA A 73 1.46 6.11 -4.08
C ALA A 73 1.13 6.14 -2.58
N ALA A 74 1.44 7.25 -1.91
CA ALA A 74 1.15 7.45 -0.49
C ALA A 74 -0.35 7.36 -0.19
N ARG A 75 -1.20 7.92 -1.06
CA ARG A 75 -2.67 7.86 -0.90
C ARG A 75 -3.24 6.45 -1.05
N ALA A 76 -2.64 5.61 -1.89
CA ALA A 76 -3.08 4.22 -2.07
C ALA A 76 -2.71 3.32 -0.88
N GLU A 77 -1.51 3.51 -0.31
CA GLU A 77 -1.10 2.80 0.91
C GLU A 77 -1.90 3.26 2.14
N GLN A 78 -2.15 4.56 2.27
CA GLN A 78 -2.92 5.11 3.39
C GLN A 78 -4.39 4.68 3.37
N ARG A 79 -4.95 4.35 2.20
CA ARG A 79 -6.26 3.68 2.06
C ARG A 79 -6.26 2.22 2.49
N ARG A 80 -5.10 1.54 2.44
CA ARG A 80 -4.93 0.16 2.93
C ARG A 80 -4.62 0.11 4.43
N SER A 81 -3.99 1.15 4.99
CA SER A 81 -3.84 1.34 6.42
C SER A 81 -5.13 1.86 7.07
N GLY A 82 -6.24 1.15 6.88
CA GLY A 82 -7.35 1.26 7.81
C GLY A 82 -6.89 0.66 9.12
N LEU A 83 -6.70 1.47 10.17
CA LEU A 83 -6.47 0.95 11.51
C LEU A 83 -7.57 -0.08 11.80
N PRO A 84 -7.24 -1.29 12.30
CA PRO A 84 -8.28 -2.23 12.70
C PRO A 84 -9.15 -1.53 13.74
N ARG A 85 -10.46 -1.43 13.50
CA ARG A 85 -11.44 -0.79 14.41
C ARG A 85 -11.30 -1.19 15.90
N LYS A 86 -10.63 -2.32 16.18
CA LYS A 86 -10.30 -2.81 17.52
C LYS A 86 -9.24 -2.00 18.27
N THR A 87 -8.32 -1.29 17.60
CA THR A 87 -7.26 -0.51 18.30
C THR A 87 -7.75 0.85 18.79
N LEU A 88 -8.81 1.41 18.17
CA LEU A 88 -9.42 2.65 18.64
C LEU A 88 -10.22 2.45 19.94
N ALA A 89 -10.87 1.30 20.11
CA ALA A 89 -11.69 0.99 21.29
C ALA A 89 -10.84 0.70 22.54
N ALA A 90 -9.66 0.10 22.39
CA ALA A 90 -8.82 -0.30 23.52
C ALA A 90 -8.19 0.89 24.26
N VAL A 91 -7.84 1.98 23.55
CA VAL A 91 -7.22 3.16 24.16
C VAL A 91 -8.24 3.99 24.96
N SER A 92 -9.50 4.05 24.51
CA SER A 92 -10.58 4.73 25.25
C SER A 92 -10.92 4.03 26.57
N MET A 93 -10.88 2.70 26.59
CA MET A 93 -11.21 1.90 27.78
C MET A 93 -10.12 2.01 28.86
N LEU A 94 -8.86 2.16 28.46
CA LEU A 94 -7.74 2.39 29.38
C LEU A 94 -7.76 3.81 29.97
N ALA A 95 -8.16 4.81 29.19
CA ALA A 95 -8.28 6.20 29.65
C ALA A 95 -9.37 6.39 30.72
N LEU A 96 -10.51 5.70 30.60
CA LEU A 96 -11.56 5.74 31.63
C LEU A 96 -11.16 5.00 32.92
N ALA A 97 -10.41 3.89 32.82
CA ALA A 97 -9.98 3.13 34.00
C ALA A 97 -8.93 3.89 34.86
N ALA A 98 -8.05 4.66 34.21
CA ALA A 98 -7.07 5.51 34.91
C ALA A 98 -7.73 6.69 35.63
N ALA A 99 -8.80 7.26 35.05
CA ALA A 99 -9.57 8.35 35.67
C ALA A 99 -10.33 7.92 36.93
N THR A 100 -10.70 6.64 37.05
CA THR A 100 -11.35 6.11 38.27
C THR A 100 -10.37 5.73 39.39
N LEU A 101 -9.08 5.53 39.06
CA LEU A 101 -8.06 5.10 40.03
C LEU A 101 -7.39 6.30 40.73
N MET A 102 -7.32 7.46 40.03
CA MET A 102 -6.92 8.73 40.62
C MET A 102 -8.16 9.32 41.31
N HIS A 103 -8.23 9.19 42.64
CA HIS A 103 -9.28 9.69 43.52
C HIS A 103 -9.51 11.24 43.43
N VAL A 104 -9.91 11.78 42.27
CA VAL A 104 -10.22 13.22 42.06
C VAL A 104 -11.71 13.52 42.28
N ILE A 105 -12.44 12.58 42.89
CA ILE A 105 -13.76 12.87 43.49
C ILE A 105 -13.62 12.78 45.02
N PRO A 106 -12.80 13.61 45.69
CA PRO A 106 -12.94 13.75 47.13
C PRO A 106 -14.21 14.58 47.39
N MET A 107 -15.18 13.95 48.06
CA MET A 107 -15.94 14.60 49.14
C MET A 107 -16.78 15.85 48.78
N ILE A 108 -17.80 15.74 47.92
CA ILE A 108 -18.88 16.76 47.81
C ILE A 108 -20.29 16.20 48.10
N VAL A 109 -20.46 14.87 48.22
CA VAL A 109 -21.81 14.26 48.38
C VAL A 109 -22.04 13.63 49.76
N ALA A 110 -21.13 13.79 50.72
CA ALA A 110 -21.31 13.29 52.08
C ALA A 110 -20.79 14.27 53.14
N LEU A 111 -21.44 15.42 53.29
CA LEU A 111 -21.97 16.01 54.55
C LEU A 111 -22.39 17.47 54.31
#